data_AF-A0A0C3Q739-F1
#
_entry.id   AF-A0A0C3Q739-F1
#
_cell.length_a   1.000
_cell.length_b   1.000
_cell.length_c   1.000
_cell.angle_alpha   90.00
_cell.angle_beta   90.00
_cell.angle_gamma   90.00
#
_symmetry.space_group_name_H-M   'P 1'
#
loop_
_entity.id
_entity.type
_entity.pdbx_description
1 polymer ?
#
loop_
_entity_poly.entity_id
_entity_poly.type
_entity_poly.pdbx_seq_one_letter_code
_entity_poly.pdbx_strand_id
1 'polypeptide(L)' 'LTFLLGSIAQCPDIMLDELQECLEHQQGKQVSISTLEQTLKRVGYTLKKV' A
#
# COMPACT_ATOMS: atom_id res chain seq x y z
N LEU A 1 -6.28 7.60 -0.84
CA LEU A 1 -5.28 7.33 -1.90
C LEU A 1 -4.03 8.18 -1.73
N THR A 2 -4.14 9.48 -1.41
CA THR A 2 -3.00 10.40 -1.29
C THR A 2 -1.88 9.89 -0.38
N PHE A 3 -2.22 9.33 0.79
CA PHE A 3 -1.25 8.73 1.70
C PHE A 3 -0.55 7.50 1.08
N LEU A 4 -1.33 6.51 0.66
CA LEU A 4 -0.84 5.28 0.02
C LEU A 4 0.14 5.57 -1.14
N LEU A 5 -0.25 6.46 -2.04
CA LEU A 5 0.57 6.87 -3.19
C LEU A 5 1.83 7.63 -2.74
N GLY A 6 1.72 8.47 -1.70
CA GLY A 6 2.86 9.16 -1.11
C GLY A 6 3.86 8.21 -0.46
N SER A 7 3.39 7.18 0.25
CA SER A 7 4.23 6.15 0.85
C SER A 7 5.02 5.37 -0.22
N ILE A 8 4.36 5.00 -1.31
CA ILE A 8 5.00 4.27 -2.42
C ILE A 8 5.95 5.16 -3.21
N ALA A 9 5.62 6.45 -3.37
CA ALA A 9 6.53 7.39 -4.02
C ALA A 9 7.81 7.63 -3.20
N GLN A 10 7.72 7.59 -1.86
CA GLN A 10 8.87 7.71 -0.97
C GLN A 10 9.68 6.41 -0.86
N CYS A 11 9.00 5.25 -0.90
CA CYS A 11 9.62 3.94 -0.84
C CYS A 11 8.95 3.00 -1.88
N PRO A 12 9.46 2.95 -3.13
CA PRO A 12 8.84 2.15 -4.19
C PRO A 12 9.00 0.63 -3.99
N ASP A 13 9.98 0.21 -3.17
CA ASP A 13 10.24 -1.19 -2.83
C ASP A 13 9.56 -1.63 -1.52
N ILE A 14 8.66 -0.81 -0.97
CA ILE A 14 7.90 -1.16 0.24
C ILE A 14 7.07 -2.44 0.02
N MET A 15 7.10 -3.34 1.00
CA MET A 15 6.28 -4.54 0.96
C MET A 15 4.82 -4.24 1.33
N LEU A 16 3.91 -5.12 0.92
CA LEU A 16 2.47 -4.93 1.08
C LEU A 16 2.02 -4.93 2.55
N ASP A 17 2.65 -5.79 3.34
CA ASP A 17 2.48 -5.89 4.79
C ASP A 17 3.03 -4.66 5.50
N GLU A 18 4.21 -4.17 5.13
CA GLU A 18 4.74 -2.91 5.67
C GLU A 18 3.84 -1.71 5.34
N LEU A 19 3.28 -1.68 4.12
CA LEU A 19 2.32 -0.65 3.71
C LEU A 19 1.00 -0.76 4.49
N GLN A 20 0.55 -1.99 4.79
CA GLN A 20 -0.61 -2.26 5.63
C GLN A 20 -0.39 -1.75 7.05
N GLU A 21 0.75 -2.07 7.66
CA GLU A 21 1.12 -1.59 9.00
C GLU A 21 1.22 -0.06 9.05
N CYS A 22 1.77 0.57 8.00
CA CYS A 22 1.82 2.02 7.91
C CYS A 22 0.42 2.65 7.91
N LEU A 23 -0.54 2.04 7.19
CA LEU A 23 -1.92 2.51 7.17
C LEU A 23 -2.63 2.31 8.51
N GLU A 24 -2.35 1.21 9.19
CA GLU A 24 -2.92 0.96 10.51
C GLU A 24 -2.36 1.94 11.54
N HIS A 25 -1.04 2.12 11.60
CA HIS A 25 -0.40 3.00 12.56
C HIS A 25 -0.67 4.50 12.30
N GLN A 26 -0.58 4.95 11.05
CA GLN A 26 -0.66 6.39 10.74
C GLN A 26 -2.07 6.88 10.45
N GLN A 27 -2.98 6.00 10.03
CA GLN A 27 -4.36 6.36 9.68
C GLN A 27 -5.41 5.66 10.53
N GLY A 28 -5.03 4.72 11.42
CA GLY A 28 -5.96 3.91 12.20
C GLY A 28 -6.80 2.98 11.32
N LYS A 29 -6.34 2.69 10.09
CA LYS A 29 -7.12 1.93 9.11
C LYS A 29 -6.54 0.56 8.89
N GLN A 30 -7.25 -0.44 9.40
CA GLN A 30 -6.95 -1.83 9.12
C GLN A 30 -7.55 -2.19 7.75
N VAL A 31 -6.68 -2.45 6.77
CA VAL A 31 -7.07 -2.75 5.39
C VAL A 31 -6.52 -4.12 5.04
N SER A 32 -7.30 -5.00 4.40
CA SER A 32 -6.76 -6.30 4.00
C SER A 32 -5.70 -6.14 2.89
N ILE A 33 -4.73 -7.06 2.85
CA ILE A 33 -3.73 -7.13 1.77
C ILE A 33 -4.42 -7.15 0.40
N SER A 34 -5.46 -7.98 0.22
CA SER A 34 -6.20 -8.06 -1.04
C SER A 34 -6.85 -6.73 -1.44
N THR A 35 -7.34 -5.94 -0.48
CA THR A 35 -7.87 -4.59 -0.74
C THR A 35 -6.76 -3.64 -1.20
N LEU A 36 -5.57 -3.72 -0.60
CA LEU A 36 -4.41 -2.94 -1.02
C LEU A 36 -3.98 -3.33 -2.43
N GLU A 37 -3.87 -4.61 -2.73
CA GLU A 37 -3.53 -5.09 -4.08
C GLU A 37 -4.51 -4.59 -5.15
N GLN A 38 -5.82 -4.71 -4.90
CA GLN A 38 -6.83 -4.22 -5.84
C GLN A 38 -6.77 -2.70 -6.01
N THR A 39 -6.54 -1.97 -4.92
CA THR A 39 -6.39 -0.53 -4.96
C THR A 39 -5.18 -0.15 -5.81
N LEU A 40 -4.03 -0.78 -5.57
CA LEU A 40 -2.79 -0.54 -6.30
C LEU A 40 -2.92 -0.85 -7.80
N LYS A 41 -3.55 -1.98 -8.14
CA LYS A 41 -3.85 -2.32 -9.54
C LYS A 41 -4.73 -1.27 -10.21
N ARG A 42 -5.72 -0.72 -9.50
CA ARG A 42 -6.61 0.33 -10.04
C ARG A 42 -5.88 1.65 -10.30
N VAL A 43 -4.83 1.96 -9.52
CA VAL A 43 -3.99 3.15 -9.76
C VAL A 43 -2.78 2.88 -10.68
N GLY A 44 -2.68 1.68 -11.27
CA GLY A 44 -1.65 1.35 -12.25
C GLY A 44 -0.34 0.83 -11.66
N TYR A 45 -0.31 0.49 -10.37
CA TYR A 45 0.84 -0.15 -9.74
C TYR A 45 0.75 -1.66 -9.85
N THR A 46 1.85 -2.26 -10.28
CA THR A 46 2.01 -3.72 -10.32
C THR A 46 2.90 -4.13 -9.18
N LEU A 47 2.38 -4.95 -8.29
CA LEU A 47 3.14 -5.50 -7.18
C LEU A 47 4.13 -6.53 -7.70
N LYS A 48 5.40 -6.39 -7.31
CA LYS A 48 6.37 -7.47 -7.46
C LYS A 48 6.03 -8.53 -6.42
N LYS A 49 5.61 -9.70 -6.88
CA LYS A 49 5.67 -10.91 -6.06
C LYS A 49 7.11 -11.39 -6.11
N VAL A 50 7.75 -11.45 -4.94
CA VAL A 50 9.03 -12.13 -4.74
C VAL A 50 8.81 -13.63 -4.83
#